data_AF-A0A7S0A628-F1
#
_entry.id   AF-A0A7S0A628-F1
#
_cell.length_a   1.000
_cell.length_b   1.000
_cell.length_c   1.000
_cell.angle_alpha   90.00
_cell.angle_beta   90.00
_cell.angle_gamma   90.00
#
_symmetry.space_group_name_H-M   'P 1'
#
loop_
_entity.id
_entity.type
_entity.pdbx_description
1 polymer ?
#
loop_
_entity_poly.entity_id
_entity_poly.type
_entity_poly.pdbx_seq_one_letter_code
_entity_poly.pdbx_strand_id
1 'polypeptide(L)'
;IRAILKFLEGITDDAITGLEIPTGTPLVYSLDADLKPLPCDAAMAPLKFGRYLGDAEKIKAAAEAVKNQTKVGSGDVPAAAKIESIRAREIFDSRGNPTVEVDLCTSMHQFRAAVPSGASTGVYEALELRDGDKQRLLGKGVLKAISNVNDIIAPKLIGMDVREQAKIDKLMVEELDGSKNEWGWSKSKLGANAILAVSMAV
;
A
#
# COMPACT_ATOMS: atom_id res chain seq x y z
N ILE A 1 -5.75 -9.88 -1.21
CA ILE A 1 -5.42 -11.30 -0.89
C ILE A 1 -5.04 -11.47 0.58
N ARG A 2 -3.96 -10.86 1.09
CA ARG A 2 -3.53 -11.00 2.51
C ARG A 2 -4.62 -10.71 3.55
N ALA A 3 -5.42 -9.66 3.37
CA ALA A 3 -6.52 -9.36 4.30
C ALA A 3 -7.58 -10.48 4.34
N ILE A 4 -7.91 -11.07 3.18
CA ILE A 4 -8.84 -12.21 3.08
C ILE A 4 -8.23 -13.43 3.77
N LEU A 5 -6.95 -13.71 3.52
CA LEU A 5 -6.23 -14.81 4.16
C LEU A 5 -6.16 -14.65 5.68
N LYS A 6 -5.88 -13.44 6.16
CA LYS A 6 -5.89 -13.12 7.59
C LYS A 6 -7.21 -13.54 8.24
N PHE A 7 -8.32 -13.16 7.62
CA PHE A 7 -9.65 -13.45 8.10
C PHE A 7 -10.00 -14.94 8.02
N LEU A 8 -9.79 -15.59 6.86
CA LEU A 8 -10.15 -16.99 6.66
C LEU A 8 -9.28 -17.95 7.46
N GLU A 9 -7.99 -17.65 7.63
CA GLU A 9 -7.02 -18.54 8.28
C GLU A 9 -6.79 -18.21 9.77
N GLY A 10 -7.32 -17.07 10.23
CA GLY A 10 -7.08 -16.56 11.58
C GLY A 10 -5.60 -16.26 11.84
N ILE A 11 -4.89 -15.74 10.83
CA ILE A 11 -3.48 -15.35 10.94
C ILE A 11 -3.39 -13.98 11.63
N THR A 12 -2.36 -13.73 12.43
CA THR A 12 -2.15 -12.44 13.09
C THR A 12 -1.63 -11.38 12.11
N ASP A 13 -1.74 -10.09 12.47
CA ASP A 13 -1.21 -8.99 11.64
C ASP A 13 0.31 -9.08 11.44
N ASP A 14 1.06 -9.52 12.45
CA ASP A 14 2.50 -9.71 12.30
C ASP A 14 2.82 -10.88 11.38
N ALA A 15 2.10 -12.01 11.52
CA ALA A 15 2.37 -13.21 10.73
C ALA A 15 1.94 -13.09 9.27
N ILE A 16 0.89 -12.33 8.95
CA ILE A 16 0.39 -12.22 7.57
C ILE A 16 1.35 -11.45 6.66
N THR A 17 2.18 -10.56 7.22
CA THR A 17 3.18 -9.80 6.46
C THR A 17 4.30 -10.69 5.94
N GLY A 18 4.71 -11.69 6.74
CA GLY A 18 5.70 -12.69 6.38
C GLY A 18 5.16 -13.88 5.59
N LEU A 19 3.87 -13.89 5.23
CA LEU A 19 3.29 -14.97 4.43
C LEU A 19 3.79 -14.90 2.98
N GLU A 20 4.54 -15.92 2.59
CA GLU A 20 5.03 -16.14 1.23
C GLU A 20 3.91 -16.74 0.37
N ILE A 21 3.25 -15.90 -0.43
CA ILE A 21 2.15 -16.29 -1.31
C ILE A 21 2.73 -16.51 -2.72
N PRO A 22 2.76 -17.76 -3.24
CA PRO A 22 3.21 -18.03 -4.59
C PRO A 22 2.44 -17.21 -5.63
N THR A 23 3.16 -16.58 -6.55
CA THR A 23 2.53 -15.81 -7.63
C THR A 23 2.05 -16.75 -8.73
N GLY A 24 0.84 -16.52 -9.27
CA GLY A 24 0.29 -17.28 -10.39
C GLY A 24 -0.27 -18.66 -10.04
N THR A 25 -0.18 -19.08 -8.78
CA THR A 25 -0.74 -20.35 -8.28
C THR A 25 -2.09 -20.09 -7.62
N PRO A 26 -3.20 -20.66 -8.13
CA PRO A 26 -4.51 -20.49 -7.52
C PRO A 26 -4.55 -21.07 -6.09
N LEU A 27 -5.01 -20.26 -5.14
CA LEU A 27 -5.32 -20.70 -3.78
C LEU A 27 -6.82 -20.99 -3.67
N VAL A 28 -7.17 -22.19 -3.21
CA VAL A 28 -8.55 -22.69 -3.19
C VAL A 28 -8.99 -23.02 -1.78
N TYR A 29 -10.23 -22.63 -1.49
CA TYR A 29 -10.94 -22.94 -0.26
C TYR A 29 -12.20 -23.74 -0.57
N SER A 30 -12.46 -24.75 0.24
CA SER A 30 -13.79 -25.36 0.33
C SER A 30 -14.54 -24.66 1.45
N LEU A 31 -15.77 -24.21 1.18
CA LEU A 31 -16.59 -23.49 2.13
C LEU A 31 -17.83 -24.31 2.49
N ASP A 32 -18.34 -24.14 3.70
CA ASP A 32 -19.65 -24.63 4.09
C ASP A 32 -20.79 -23.72 3.58
N ALA A 33 -22.03 -24.06 3.92
CA ALA A 33 -23.21 -23.29 3.56
C ALA A 33 -23.23 -21.86 4.14
N ASP A 34 -22.49 -21.62 5.22
CA ASP A 34 -22.34 -20.32 5.87
C ASP A 34 -21.10 -19.55 5.37
N LEU A 35 -20.47 -20.02 4.27
CA LEU A 35 -19.25 -19.47 3.68
C LEU A 35 -18.02 -19.53 4.60
N LYS A 36 -18.01 -20.42 5.60
CA LYS A 36 -16.84 -20.63 6.45
C LYS A 36 -15.90 -21.66 5.83
N PRO A 37 -14.58 -21.46 5.96
CA PRO A 37 -13.61 -22.37 5.38
C PRO A 37 -13.59 -23.72 6.11
N LEU A 38 -13.63 -24.80 5.33
CA LEU A 38 -13.54 -26.16 5.82
C LEU A 38 -12.07 -26.60 5.92
N PRO A 39 -11.70 -27.41 6.93
CA PRO A 39 -10.36 -27.99 7.05
C PRO A 39 -9.94 -28.72 5.78
N CYS A 40 -8.68 -28.56 5.39
CA CYS A 40 -8.12 -29.22 4.23
C CYS A 40 -6.82 -29.94 4.59
N ASP A 41 -6.75 -31.25 4.39
CA ASP A 41 -5.56 -32.05 4.69
C ASP A 41 -4.37 -31.70 3.79
N ALA A 42 -4.63 -31.09 2.63
CA ALA A 42 -3.62 -30.59 1.70
C ALA A 42 -3.23 -29.13 1.96
N ALA A 43 -3.70 -28.53 3.07
CA ALA A 43 -3.26 -27.20 3.46
C ALA A 43 -1.77 -27.21 3.82
N MET A 44 -1.05 -26.21 3.32
CA MET A 44 0.38 -26.05 3.61
C MET A 44 0.56 -24.96 4.68
N ALA A 45 1.31 -25.28 5.73
CA ALA A 45 1.60 -24.33 6.79
C ALA A 45 2.15 -23.00 6.23
N PRO A 46 1.70 -21.83 6.72
CA PRO A 46 0.84 -21.65 7.90
C PRO A 46 -0.68 -21.66 7.62
N LEU A 47 -1.11 -21.98 6.40
CA LEU A 47 -2.54 -22.12 6.07
C LEU A 47 -3.10 -23.38 6.73
N LYS A 48 -4.34 -23.30 7.21
CA LYS A 48 -5.11 -24.37 7.85
C LYS A 48 -6.24 -24.90 6.97
N PHE A 49 -6.78 -24.04 6.11
CA PHE A 49 -7.96 -24.38 5.30
C PHE A 49 -7.70 -24.31 3.79
N GLY A 50 -6.88 -23.35 3.34
CA GLY A 50 -6.58 -23.16 1.93
C GLY A 50 -5.52 -24.13 1.41
N ARG A 51 -5.69 -24.61 0.17
CA ARG A 51 -4.66 -25.36 -0.58
C ARG A 51 -4.33 -24.70 -1.91
N TYR A 52 -3.07 -24.73 -2.28
CA TYR A 52 -2.64 -24.29 -3.61
C TYR A 52 -2.93 -25.37 -4.65
N LEU A 53 -3.48 -24.99 -5.81
CA LEU A 53 -3.68 -25.90 -6.93
C LEU A 53 -2.39 -26.09 -7.71
N GLY A 54 -2.04 -27.34 -7.99
CA GLY A 54 -0.92 -27.70 -8.85
C GLY A 54 0.04 -28.69 -8.19
N ASP A 55 1.24 -28.75 -8.76
CA ASP A 55 2.30 -29.63 -8.30
C ASP A 55 3.00 -29.05 -7.06
N ALA A 56 3.14 -29.87 -6.00
CA ALA A 56 3.65 -29.43 -4.71
C ALA A 56 5.10 -28.91 -4.76
N GLU A 57 5.95 -29.50 -5.61
CA GLU A 57 7.34 -29.04 -5.76
C GLU A 57 7.40 -27.70 -6.47
N LYS A 58 6.59 -27.51 -7.53
CA LYS A 58 6.48 -26.22 -8.22
C LYS A 58 5.93 -25.12 -7.30
N ILE A 59 4.96 -25.44 -6.46
CA ILE A 59 4.38 -24.49 -5.49
C ILE A 59 5.45 -24.07 -4.47
N LYS A 60 6.20 -25.04 -3.93
CA LYS A 60 7.29 -24.77 -2.98
C LYS A 60 8.40 -23.93 -3.61
N ALA A 61 8.81 -24.27 -4.83
CA ALA A 61 9.81 -23.49 -5.57
C ALA A 61 9.34 -22.06 -5.85
N ALA A 62 8.06 -21.88 -6.20
CA ALA A 62 7.47 -20.55 -6.38
C ALA A 62 7.42 -19.76 -5.07
N ALA A 63 7.04 -20.39 -3.95
CA ALA A 63 7.08 -19.76 -2.62
C ALA A 63 8.51 -19.31 -2.25
N GLU A 64 9.49 -20.16 -2.51
CA GLU A 64 10.91 -19.88 -2.21
C GLU A 64 11.49 -18.79 -3.13
N ALA A 65 11.02 -18.71 -4.37
CA ALA A 65 11.34 -17.61 -5.27
C ALA A 65 10.81 -16.27 -4.73
N VAL A 66 9.57 -16.21 -4.21
CA VAL A 66 9.02 -15.00 -3.57
C VAL A 66 9.85 -14.61 -2.35
N LYS A 67 10.22 -15.58 -1.51
CA LYS A 67 11.10 -15.35 -0.36
C LYS A 67 12.47 -14.77 -0.74
N ASN A 68 13.01 -15.15 -1.89
CA ASN A 68 14.31 -14.63 -2.34
C ASN A 68 14.21 -13.25 -3.00
N GLN A 69 13.03 -12.83 -3.47
CA GLN A 69 12.82 -11.47 -3.99
C GLN A 69 12.99 -10.39 -2.91
N THR A 70 12.81 -10.74 -1.64
CA THR A 70 12.94 -9.80 -0.52
C THR A 70 14.37 -9.70 0.05
N LYS A 71 15.31 -10.52 -0.46
CA LYS A 71 16.72 -10.45 -0.06
C LYS A 71 17.39 -9.26 -0.74
N VAL A 72 17.63 -8.20 0.02
CA VAL A 72 18.48 -7.08 -0.40
C VAL A 72 19.94 -7.53 -0.32
N GLY A 73 20.71 -7.37 -1.40
CA GLY A 73 22.14 -7.72 -1.43
C GLY A 73 22.93 -6.88 -0.41
N SER A 74 24.03 -7.44 0.11
CA SER A 74 24.92 -6.80 1.10
C SER A 74 25.81 -5.70 0.48
N GLY A 75 25.27 -4.92 -0.46
CA GLY A 75 25.96 -3.76 -1.01
C GLY A 75 26.11 -2.68 0.06
N ASP A 76 27.18 -1.91 -0.03
CA ASP A 76 27.40 -0.73 0.81
C ASP A 76 26.14 0.14 0.81
N VAL A 77 25.50 0.26 1.97
CA VAL A 77 24.32 1.11 2.12
C VAL A 77 24.79 2.53 1.82
N PRO A 78 24.24 3.20 0.79
CA PRO A 78 24.60 4.58 0.50
C PRO A 78 24.44 5.44 1.75
N ALA A 79 25.26 6.48 1.87
CA ALA A 79 25.13 7.41 2.97
C ALA A 79 23.68 7.89 3.11
N ALA A 80 23.21 7.99 4.35
CA ALA A 80 21.86 8.42 4.68
C ALA A 80 21.48 9.69 3.91
N ALA A 81 20.41 9.61 3.12
CA ALA A 81 19.90 10.75 2.39
C ALA A 81 18.68 11.31 3.13
N LYS A 82 18.67 12.63 3.32
CA LYS A 82 17.54 13.33 3.92
C LYS A 82 16.63 13.87 2.85
N ILE A 83 15.34 13.95 3.17
CA ILE A 83 14.35 14.62 2.33
C ILE A 83 14.67 16.12 2.32
N GLU A 84 14.95 16.67 1.15
CA GLU A 84 15.24 18.11 0.97
C GLU A 84 14.02 18.86 0.42
N SER A 85 13.23 18.22 -0.45
CA SER A 85 11.97 18.80 -0.93
C SER A 85 11.00 17.72 -1.39
N ILE A 86 9.70 18.05 -1.31
CA ILE A 86 8.60 17.24 -1.83
C ILE A 86 7.67 18.20 -2.59
N ARG A 87 7.27 17.83 -3.80
CA ARG A 87 6.32 18.58 -4.61
C ARG A 87 5.31 17.65 -5.27
N ALA A 88 4.03 17.95 -5.11
CA ALA A 88 2.94 17.26 -5.79
C ALA A 88 2.38 18.06 -6.97
N ARG A 89 1.90 17.34 -7.98
CA ARG A 89 1.19 17.88 -9.14
C ARG A 89 0.02 16.97 -9.56
N GLU A 90 -0.91 17.54 -10.33
CA GLU A 90 -2.01 16.79 -10.94
C GLU A 90 -1.54 16.23 -12.28
N ILE A 91 -1.72 14.93 -12.49
CA ILE A 91 -1.53 14.25 -13.78
C ILE A 91 -2.78 13.43 -14.12
N PHE A 92 -2.79 12.73 -15.26
CA PHE A 92 -3.91 11.89 -15.68
C PHE A 92 -3.54 10.40 -15.68
N ASP A 93 -4.45 9.57 -15.16
CA ASP A 93 -4.35 8.11 -15.22
C ASP A 93 -4.68 7.55 -16.62
N SER A 94 -4.53 6.24 -16.79
CA SER A 94 -4.78 5.56 -18.08
C SER A 94 -6.23 5.68 -18.59
N ARG A 95 -7.17 6.15 -17.77
CA ARG A 95 -8.57 6.38 -18.12
C ARG A 95 -8.87 7.88 -18.28
N GLY A 96 -7.85 8.73 -18.26
CA GLY A 96 -7.99 10.18 -18.34
C GLY A 96 -8.58 10.83 -17.09
N ASN A 97 -8.58 10.15 -15.93
CA ASN A 97 -9.00 10.77 -14.68
C ASN A 97 -7.79 11.40 -13.96
N PRO A 98 -7.98 12.49 -13.23
CA PRO A 98 -6.89 13.12 -12.49
C PRO A 98 -6.32 12.20 -11.40
N THR A 99 -5.02 12.27 -11.14
CA THR A 99 -4.35 11.59 -10.02
C THR A 99 -3.15 12.40 -9.53
N VAL A 100 -2.61 12.01 -8.37
CA VAL A 100 -1.49 12.69 -7.72
C VAL A 100 -0.17 12.08 -8.18
N GLU A 101 0.78 12.93 -8.55
CA GLU A 101 2.19 12.59 -8.74
C GLU A 101 3.04 13.42 -7.79
N VAL A 102 4.01 12.79 -7.15
CA VAL A 102 4.96 13.41 -6.22
C VAL A 102 6.37 13.25 -6.75
N ASP A 103 7.12 14.36 -6.70
CA ASP A 103 8.57 14.37 -6.77
C ASP A 103 9.15 14.62 -5.37
N LEU A 104 10.07 13.76 -4.96
CA LEU A 104 10.86 13.88 -3.74
C LEU A 104 12.33 14.05 -4.13
N CYS A 105 12.98 15.09 -3.63
CA CYS A 105 14.41 15.30 -3.84
C CYS A 105 15.19 15.06 -2.55
N THR A 106 16.35 14.44 -2.73
CA THR A 106 17.41 14.34 -1.74
C THR A 106 18.65 15.08 -2.26
N SER A 107 19.69 15.16 -1.44
CA SER A 107 20.99 15.67 -1.89
C SER A 107 21.63 14.89 -3.04
N MET A 108 21.14 13.67 -3.32
CA MET A 108 21.70 12.80 -4.36
C MET A 108 20.85 12.76 -5.62
N HIS A 109 19.55 12.47 -5.48
CA HIS A 109 18.66 12.21 -6.61
C HIS A 109 17.23 12.69 -6.33
N GLN A 110 16.46 12.78 -7.42
CA GLN A 110 15.01 12.96 -7.41
C GLN A 110 14.32 11.61 -7.65
N PHE A 111 13.28 11.34 -6.87
CA PHE A 111 12.45 10.14 -6.92
C PHE A 111 11.01 10.55 -7.19
N ARG A 112 10.35 9.85 -8.12
CA ARG A 112 9.02 10.19 -8.58
C ARG A 112 8.07 9.03 -8.40
N ALA A 113 6.89 9.30 -7.88
CA ALA A 113 5.81 8.32 -7.80
C ALA A 113 4.47 8.95 -8.19
N ALA A 114 3.72 8.22 -9.02
CA ALA A 114 2.32 8.51 -9.32
C ALA A 114 1.46 7.37 -8.78
N VAL A 115 0.30 7.72 -8.21
CA VAL A 115 -0.60 6.72 -7.63
C VAL A 115 -1.73 6.36 -8.59
N PRO A 116 -2.15 5.08 -8.64
CA PRO A 116 -3.33 4.68 -9.40
C PRO A 116 -4.59 5.25 -8.72
N SER A 117 -5.62 5.53 -9.52
CA SER A 117 -6.94 5.90 -9.00
C SER A 117 -7.54 4.79 -8.14
N GLY A 118 -8.01 5.13 -6.95
CA GLY A 118 -8.68 4.22 -6.03
C GLY A 118 -10.20 4.41 -6.03
N ALA A 119 -10.84 3.98 -4.94
CA ALA A 119 -12.23 4.29 -4.65
C ALA A 119 -12.32 5.27 -3.46
N SER A 120 -13.33 6.14 -3.50
CA SER A 120 -13.49 7.27 -2.58
C SER A 120 -14.70 7.12 -1.65
N THR A 121 -15.29 5.93 -1.55
CA THR A 121 -16.56 5.71 -0.82
C THR A 121 -16.67 4.39 -0.04
N GLY A 122 -15.67 3.50 -0.07
CA GLY A 122 -15.74 2.23 0.65
C GLY A 122 -15.59 2.40 2.17
N VAL A 123 -16.35 1.62 2.94
CA VAL A 123 -16.32 1.67 4.42
C VAL A 123 -15.08 1.02 5.03
N TYR A 124 -14.41 0.14 4.29
CA TYR A 124 -13.24 -0.62 4.74
C TYR A 124 -11.90 -0.06 4.22
N GLU A 125 -11.94 0.65 3.09
CA GLU A 125 -10.74 1.05 2.37
C GLU A 125 -10.18 2.38 2.88
N ALA A 126 -8.90 2.61 2.57
CA ALA A 126 -8.33 3.94 2.69
C ALA A 126 -8.94 4.83 1.60
N LEU A 127 -9.39 6.03 1.98
CA LEU A 127 -10.22 6.86 1.12
C LEU A 127 -9.37 7.81 0.29
N GLU A 128 -9.51 7.72 -1.04
CA GLU A 128 -8.98 8.72 -1.94
C GLU A 128 -9.67 10.07 -1.73
N LEU A 129 -8.91 11.17 -1.69
CA LEU A 129 -9.47 12.52 -1.62
C LEU A 129 -9.65 13.12 -3.03
N ARG A 130 -10.90 13.39 -3.36
CA ARG A 130 -11.33 14.06 -4.61
C ARG A 130 -11.89 15.44 -4.30
N ASP A 131 -11.80 16.34 -5.27
CA ASP A 131 -12.23 17.73 -5.10
C ASP A 131 -13.75 17.87 -4.98
N GLY A 132 -14.51 17.04 -5.68
CA GLY A 132 -15.98 17.05 -5.70
C GLY A 132 -16.58 18.19 -6.54
N ASP A 133 -15.76 19.00 -7.19
CA ASP A 133 -16.19 20.10 -8.05
C ASP A 133 -16.65 19.60 -9.42
N LYS A 134 -17.97 19.50 -9.61
CA LYS A 134 -18.56 18.98 -10.86
C LYS A 134 -18.20 19.80 -12.10
N GLN A 135 -17.79 21.07 -11.95
CA GLN A 135 -17.41 21.93 -13.08
C GLN A 135 -16.00 21.62 -13.59
N ARG A 136 -15.14 20.99 -12.78
CA ARG A 136 -13.79 20.58 -13.17
C ARG A 136 -13.66 19.07 -13.15
N LEU A 137 -13.30 18.50 -14.30
CA LEU A 137 -12.94 17.08 -14.41
C LEU A 137 -14.03 16.16 -13.81
N LEU A 138 -15.31 16.57 -13.96
CA LEU A 138 -16.49 15.87 -13.46
C LEU A 138 -16.47 15.57 -11.95
N GLY A 139 -15.85 16.43 -11.14
CA GLY A 139 -15.72 16.24 -9.70
C GLY A 139 -14.54 15.36 -9.26
N LYS A 140 -13.74 14.86 -10.22
CA LYS A 140 -12.63 13.93 -9.98
C LYS A 140 -11.27 14.60 -9.83
N GLY A 141 -11.19 15.93 -9.84
CA GLY A 141 -9.94 16.64 -9.56
C GLY A 141 -9.32 16.23 -8.22
N VAL A 142 -8.02 16.44 -8.08
CA VAL A 142 -7.24 16.08 -6.88
C VAL A 142 -6.44 17.26 -6.32
N LEU A 143 -6.84 18.50 -6.59
CA LEU A 143 -6.15 19.70 -6.12
C LEU A 143 -6.09 19.78 -4.59
N LYS A 144 -7.11 19.32 -3.87
CA LYS A 144 -7.08 19.22 -2.41
C LYS A 144 -6.00 18.27 -1.91
N ALA A 145 -5.87 17.09 -2.54
CA ALA A 145 -4.82 16.13 -2.20
C ALA A 145 -3.42 16.70 -2.50
N ILE A 146 -3.26 17.42 -3.61
CA ILE A 146 -2.01 18.11 -3.96
C ILE A 146 -1.64 19.18 -2.94
N SER A 147 -2.59 20.00 -2.51
CA SER A 147 -2.37 20.99 -1.45
C SER A 147 -2.01 20.31 -0.12
N ASN A 148 -2.68 19.22 0.24
CA ASN A 148 -2.30 18.44 1.43
C ASN A 148 -0.85 17.95 1.37
N VAL A 149 -0.37 17.47 0.21
CA VAL A 149 1.05 17.11 0.07
C VAL A 149 1.95 18.32 0.24
N ASN A 150 1.71 19.40 -0.51
CA ASN A 150 2.61 20.55 -0.58
C ASN A 150 2.64 21.37 0.72
N ASP A 151 1.49 21.53 1.38
CA ASP A 151 1.29 22.50 2.45
C ASP A 151 1.27 21.85 3.85
N ILE A 152 0.96 20.55 3.94
CA ILE A 152 0.82 19.83 5.22
C ILE A 152 1.90 18.75 5.37
N ILE A 153 2.00 17.82 4.41
CA ILE A 153 2.90 16.67 4.52
C ILE A 153 4.36 17.12 4.32
N ALA A 154 4.66 17.79 3.21
CA ALA A 154 6.02 18.14 2.82
C ALA A 154 6.79 18.87 3.94
N PRO A 155 6.26 19.95 4.56
CA PRO A 155 6.98 20.67 5.62
C PRO A 155 7.30 19.83 6.85
N LYS A 156 6.56 18.74 7.09
CA LYS A 156 6.75 17.84 8.24
C LYS A 156 7.77 16.74 7.97
N LEU A 157 8.03 16.41 6.71
CA LEU A 157 8.96 15.35 6.32
C LEU A 157 10.35 15.87 5.94
N ILE A 158 10.51 17.17 5.64
CA ILE A 158 11.82 17.75 5.33
C ILE A 158 12.81 17.45 6.46
N GLY A 159 13.99 16.93 6.10
CA GLY A 159 15.08 16.59 7.02
C GLY A 159 15.00 15.18 7.61
N MET A 160 13.93 14.42 7.38
CA MET A 160 13.85 13.01 7.75
C MET A 160 14.73 12.15 6.84
N ASP A 161 15.26 11.05 7.39
CA ASP A 161 16.07 10.07 6.65
C ASP A 161 15.12 9.16 5.84
N VAL A 162 15.34 9.07 4.53
CA VAL A 162 14.48 8.28 3.62
C VAL A 162 14.45 6.79 3.97
N ARG A 163 15.44 6.28 4.72
CA ARG A 163 15.49 4.87 5.16
C ARG A 163 14.51 4.58 6.31
N GLU A 164 13.94 5.60 6.94
CA GLU A 164 12.97 5.46 8.03
C GLU A 164 11.51 5.30 7.52
N GLN A 165 11.29 4.47 6.49
CA GLN A 165 9.98 4.29 5.83
C GLN A 165 8.81 4.13 6.82
N ALA A 166 8.93 3.19 7.75
CA ALA A 166 7.87 2.91 8.72
C ALA A 166 7.56 4.12 9.63
N LYS A 167 8.55 4.96 9.93
CA LYS A 167 8.37 6.16 10.75
C LYS A 167 7.68 7.27 9.94
N ILE A 168 8.09 7.46 8.69
CA ILE A 168 7.49 8.43 7.77
C ILE A 168 6.02 8.09 7.51
N ASP A 169 5.74 6.82 7.21
CA ASP A 169 4.37 6.34 6.98
C ASP A 169 3.49 6.50 8.23
N LYS A 170 4.00 6.17 9.42
CA LYS A 170 3.28 6.35 10.68
C LYS A 170 3.00 7.82 10.98
N LEU A 171 3.98 8.71 10.78
CA LEU A 171 3.80 10.15 10.95
C LEU A 171 2.66 10.66 10.06
N MET A 172 2.65 10.29 8.77
CA MET A 172 1.59 10.70 7.85
C MET A 172 0.21 10.15 8.24
N VAL A 173 0.13 8.86 8.60
CA VAL A 173 -1.13 8.16 8.84
C VAL A 173 -1.71 8.46 10.23
N GLU A 174 -0.89 8.36 11.27
CA GLU A 174 -1.35 8.39 12.66
C GLU A 174 -1.42 9.82 13.20
N GLU A 175 -0.45 10.67 12.85
CA GLU A 175 -0.31 12.00 13.44
C GLU A 175 -0.85 13.12 12.54
N LEU A 176 -0.49 13.14 11.25
CA LEU A 176 -0.90 14.23 10.34
C LEU A 176 -2.35 14.07 9.88
N ASP A 177 -2.72 12.86 9.46
CA ASP A 177 -4.08 12.53 9.05
C ASP A 177 -4.97 12.20 10.26
N GLY A 178 -4.64 11.15 11.00
CA GLY A 178 -5.31 10.74 12.23
C GLY A 178 -6.72 10.17 12.06
N SER A 179 -7.25 10.08 10.83
CA SER A 179 -8.61 9.60 10.60
C SER A 179 -8.72 8.08 10.69
N LYS A 180 -9.76 7.61 11.37
CA LYS A 180 -10.08 6.19 11.52
C LYS A 180 -11.53 5.90 11.13
N ASN A 181 -11.75 4.68 10.66
CA ASN A 181 -13.05 4.02 10.63
C ASN A 181 -13.05 2.87 11.66
N GLU A 182 -14.13 2.08 11.71
CA GLU A 182 -14.26 0.92 12.59
C GLU A 182 -13.18 -0.17 12.35
N TRP A 183 -12.48 -0.11 11.21
CA TRP A 183 -11.57 -1.15 10.71
C TRP A 183 -10.11 -0.71 10.69
N GLY A 184 -9.80 0.55 11.05
CA GLY A 184 -8.44 1.07 11.10
C GLY A 184 -8.31 2.48 10.52
N TRP A 185 -7.11 2.80 10.02
CA TRP A 185 -6.78 4.14 9.51
C TRP A 185 -7.33 4.40 8.11
N SER A 186 -8.33 5.27 8.02
CA SER A 186 -9.06 5.58 6.78
C SER A 186 -8.33 6.57 5.86
N LYS A 187 -7.42 7.40 6.40
CA LYS A 187 -6.63 8.38 5.63
C LYS A 187 -7.49 9.41 4.88
N SER A 188 -8.68 9.70 5.38
CA SER A 188 -9.72 10.48 4.71
C SER A 188 -9.51 11.99 4.80
N LYS A 189 -8.68 12.47 5.72
CA LYS A 189 -8.43 13.90 5.93
C LYS A 189 -7.40 14.44 4.94
N LEU A 190 -6.27 13.76 4.80
CA LEU A 190 -5.21 14.10 3.87
C LEU A 190 -5.43 13.46 2.49
N GLY A 191 -6.11 12.31 2.46
CA GLY A 191 -6.33 11.51 1.26
C GLY A 191 -5.31 10.38 1.14
N ALA A 192 -5.81 9.16 0.96
CA ALA A 192 -4.97 7.98 0.76
C ALA A 192 -4.06 8.11 -0.47
N ASN A 193 -4.51 8.80 -1.51
CA ASN A 193 -3.73 9.14 -2.71
C ASN A 193 -2.55 10.08 -2.39
N ALA A 194 -2.74 11.09 -1.53
CA ALA A 194 -1.66 11.98 -1.11
C ALA A 194 -0.59 11.22 -0.31
N ILE A 195 -1.02 10.44 0.69
CA ILE A 195 -0.11 9.69 1.56
C ILE A 195 0.67 8.63 0.77
N LEU A 196 0.00 7.86 -0.08
CA LEU A 196 0.65 6.81 -0.86
C LEU A 196 1.64 7.38 -1.88
N ALA A 197 1.33 8.52 -2.51
CA ALA A 197 2.23 9.14 -3.48
C ALA A 197 3.54 9.59 -2.83
N VAL A 198 3.47 10.15 -1.62
CA VAL A 198 4.67 10.49 -0.85
C VAL A 198 5.39 9.23 -0.37
N SER A 199 4.67 8.26 0.19
CA SER A 199 5.22 7.00 0.70
C SER A 199 6.02 6.22 -0.35
N MET A 200 5.57 6.22 -1.61
CA MET A 200 6.26 5.56 -2.73
C MET A 200 7.43 6.36 -3.32
N ALA A 201 7.46 7.68 -3.11
CA ALA A 201 8.54 8.54 -3.58
C ALA A 201 9.73 8.58 -2.60
N VAL A 202 9.52 8.14 -1.35
CA VAL A 202 10.57 7.88 -0.34
C VAL A 202 11.31 6.60 -0.70
#